data_AF-A0A9D1Z217-F1
#
_entry.id   AF-A0A9D1Z217-F1
#
_cell.length_a   1.000
_cell.length_b   1.000
_cell.length_c   1.000
_cell.angle_alpha   90.00
_cell.angle_beta   90.00
_cell.angle_gamma   90.00
#
_symmetry.space_group_name_H-M   'P 1'
#
loop_
_entity.id
_entity.type
_entity.pdbx_description
1 polymer ?
#
loop_
_entity_poly.entity_id
_entity_poly.type
_entity_poly.pdbx_seq_one_letter_code
_entity_poly.pdbx_strand_id
1 'polypeptide(L)'
;MKVLVVEPLKECYAKEIGGLEEMQALVGGYIQAVYPFEDPVAVVCNEEGKNLCLPFNRPLLDEHGLPYDIICGTFFVAGLGAEDFASLTDEQVQKYKAIFDSVMVISAPKKEKNTPQRRTTHER
;
A
#
# COMPACT_ATOMS: atom_id res chain seq x y z
N MET A 1 4.49 -13.20 -14.26
CA MET A 1 5.33 -12.07 -13.82
C MET A 1 5.47 -12.21 -12.32
N LYS A 2 6.71 -12.36 -11.84
CA LYS A 2 6.98 -12.51 -10.40
C LYS A 2 6.86 -11.16 -9.72
N VAL A 3 5.95 -11.05 -8.75
CA VAL A 3 5.75 -9.84 -7.93
C VAL A 3 5.83 -10.17 -6.45
N LEU A 4 6.11 -9.18 -5.62
CA LEU A 4 6.00 -9.29 -4.17
C LEU A 4 4.68 -8.67 -3.72
N VAL A 5 3.76 -9.48 -3.21
CA VAL A 5 2.47 -9.01 -2.71
C VAL A 5 2.60 -8.60 -1.24
N VAL A 6 2.01 -7.46 -0.90
CA VAL A 6 1.99 -6.92 0.45
C VAL A 6 0.55 -6.63 0.83
N GLU A 7 -0.01 -7.51 1.65
CA GLU A 7 -1.35 -7.34 2.20
C GLU A 7 -1.29 -6.61 3.56
N PRO A 8 -2.34 -5.85 3.94
CA PRO A 8 -2.42 -5.25 5.26
C PRO A 8 -2.31 -6.32 6.36
N LEU A 9 -1.52 -6.03 7.39
CA LEU A 9 -1.36 -6.89 8.58
C LEU A 9 -0.83 -8.32 8.31
N LYS A 10 -0.25 -8.57 7.14
CA LYS A 10 0.35 -9.85 6.79
C LYS A 10 1.80 -9.69 6.35
N GLU A 11 2.53 -10.79 6.37
CA GLU A 11 3.86 -10.91 5.78
C GLU A 11 3.80 -10.87 4.25
N CYS A 12 4.85 -10.34 3.63
CA CYS A 12 4.95 -10.26 2.18
C CYS A 12 5.23 -11.64 1.59
N TYR A 13 4.70 -11.90 0.39
CA TYR A 13 4.94 -13.17 -0.30
C TYR A 13 5.07 -12.96 -1.82
N ALA A 14 5.90 -13.79 -2.45
CA ALA A 14 6.04 -13.77 -3.90
C ALA A 14 4.83 -14.45 -4.56
N LYS A 15 4.36 -13.90 -5.67
CA LYS A 15 3.27 -14.46 -6.47
C LYS A 15 3.57 -14.26 -7.95
N GLU A 16 3.23 -15.25 -8.77
CA GLU A 16 3.15 -15.08 -10.22
C GLU A 16 1.78 -14.49 -10.57
N ILE A 17 1.77 -13.36 -11.27
CA ILE A 17 0.57 -12.75 -11.84
C ILE A 17 0.75 -12.50 -13.34
N GLY A 18 -0.33 -12.44 -14.09
CA GLY A 18 -0.33 -12.09 -15.51
C GLY A 18 -1.19 -10.86 -15.83
N GLY A 19 -0.83 -10.11 -16.88
CA GLY A 19 -1.67 -9.08 -17.49
C GLY A 19 -2.18 -7.96 -16.56
N LEU A 20 -2.92 -7.01 -17.14
CA LEU A 20 -3.49 -5.90 -16.39
C LEU A 20 -4.66 -6.34 -15.48
N GLU A 21 -5.46 -7.31 -15.93
CA GLU A 21 -6.64 -7.77 -15.20
C GLU A 21 -6.29 -8.36 -13.82
N GLU A 22 -5.26 -9.22 -13.74
CA GLU A 22 -4.86 -9.76 -12.43
C GLU A 22 -4.21 -8.69 -11.55
N MET A 23 -3.47 -7.73 -12.12
CA MET A 23 -2.91 -6.61 -11.36
C MET A 23 -4.03 -5.79 -10.69
N GLN A 24 -5.07 -5.45 -11.46
CA GLN A 24 -6.23 -4.72 -10.96
C GLN A 24 -7.03 -5.54 -9.93
N ALA A 25 -7.20 -6.83 -10.17
CA ALA A 25 -7.85 -7.73 -9.22
C ALA A 25 -7.07 -7.84 -7.91
N LEU A 26 -5.73 -7.84 -7.97
CA LEU A 26 -4.87 -7.96 -6.79
C LEU A 26 -4.96 -6.72 -5.88
N VAL A 27 -5.00 -5.51 -6.46
CA VAL A 27 -5.13 -4.25 -5.69
C VAL A 27 -6.60 -3.87 -5.42
N GLY A 28 -7.54 -4.56 -6.05
CA GLY A 28 -8.99 -4.32 -5.89
C GLY A 28 -9.50 -3.06 -6.59
N GLY A 29 -8.95 -2.69 -7.75
CA GLY A 29 -9.35 -1.49 -8.49
C GLY A 29 -8.41 -1.09 -9.61
N TYR A 30 -8.53 0.15 -10.10
CA TYR A 30 -7.54 0.73 -11.00
C TYR A 30 -6.18 0.85 -10.30
N ILE A 31 -5.12 0.63 -11.07
CA ILE A 31 -3.75 0.62 -10.55
C ILE A 31 -3.11 2.00 -10.67
N GLN A 32 -2.36 2.38 -9.65
CA GLN A 32 -1.41 3.46 -9.70
C GLN A 32 -0.01 2.90 -9.42
N ALA A 33 0.97 3.32 -10.21
CA ALA A 33 2.38 3.01 -9.97
C ALA A 33 3.09 4.20 -9.33
N VAL A 34 3.89 3.93 -8.30
CA VAL A 34 4.79 4.90 -7.67
C VAL A 34 6.19 4.32 -7.59
N TYR A 35 7.19 5.20 -7.57
CA TYR A 35 8.61 4.85 -7.71
C TYR A 35 9.41 5.36 -6.52
N PRO A 36 9.23 4.77 -5.32
CA PRO A 36 9.85 5.27 -4.09
C PRO A 36 11.32 4.82 -3.92
N PHE A 37 11.85 4.02 -4.85
CA PHE A 37 13.20 3.46 -4.78
C PHE A 37 14.01 3.86 -6.02
N GLU A 38 15.34 3.97 -5.87
CA GLU A 38 16.24 4.17 -7.00
C GLU A 38 16.43 2.91 -7.85
N ASP A 39 16.20 1.73 -7.27
CA ASP A 39 16.19 0.47 -8.01
C ASP A 39 15.09 0.48 -9.09
N PRO A 40 15.26 -0.26 -10.21
CA PRO A 40 14.25 -0.36 -11.27
C PRO A 40 13.07 -1.24 -10.83
N VAL A 41 12.27 -0.72 -9.90
CA VAL A 41 11.05 -1.34 -9.38
C VAL A 41 9.95 -0.29 -9.23
N ALA A 42 8.71 -0.75 -9.29
CA ALA A 42 7.53 0.04 -8.98
C ALA A 42 6.75 -0.58 -7.83
N VAL A 43 6.18 0.27 -6.99
CA VAL A 43 5.11 -0.09 -6.08
C VAL A 43 3.79 0.19 -6.81
N VAL A 44 2.97 -0.84 -6.96
CA VAL A 44 1.68 -0.77 -7.65
C VAL A 44 0.56 -0.99 -6.64
N CYS A 45 -0.32 0.00 -6.49
CA CYS A 45 -1.39 0.01 -5.51
C CYS A 45 -2.72 0.46 -6.14
N ASN A 46 -3.79 0.45 -5.34
CA ASN A 46 -5.10 0.93 -5.75
C ASN A 46 -5.09 2.47 -5.85
N GLU A 47 -5.40 3.01 -7.03
CA GLU A 47 -5.45 4.46 -7.30
C GLU A 47 -6.41 5.20 -6.35
N GLU A 48 -7.55 4.57 -6.02
CA GLU A 48 -8.56 5.15 -5.14
C GLU A 48 -8.46 4.65 -3.69
N GLY A 49 -7.38 3.94 -3.31
CA GLY A 49 -7.30 3.25 -2.02
C GLY A 49 -7.53 4.16 -0.80
N LYS A 50 -7.08 5.42 -0.88
CA LYS A 50 -7.34 6.43 0.16
C LYS A 50 -8.79 6.90 0.17
N ASN A 51 -9.37 7.15 -1.00
CA ASN A 51 -10.76 7.61 -1.16
C ASN A 51 -11.76 6.55 -0.72
N LEU A 52 -11.47 5.28 -1.00
CA LEU A 52 -12.25 4.12 -0.60
C LEU A 52 -12.04 3.72 0.87
N CYS A 53 -11.21 4.46 1.62
CA CYS A 53 -10.90 4.18 3.02
C CYS A 53 -10.38 2.74 3.23
N LEU A 54 -9.56 2.23 2.28
CA LEU A 54 -8.94 0.92 2.44
C LEU A 54 -7.99 0.92 3.64
N PRO A 55 -7.74 -0.25 4.27
CA PRO A 55 -6.86 -0.34 5.44
C PRO A 55 -5.45 0.19 5.16
N PHE A 56 -4.86 0.92 6.09
CA PHE A 56 -3.45 1.31 5.98
C PHE A 56 -2.56 0.07 5.94
N ASN A 57 -1.58 0.08 5.03
CA ASN A 57 -0.71 -1.06 4.80
C ASN A 57 0.74 -0.76 5.19
N ARG A 58 1.43 0.07 4.40
CA ARG A 58 2.83 0.46 4.64
C ARG A 58 3.04 1.95 4.31
N PRO A 59 3.85 2.67 5.11
CA PRO A 59 4.27 4.02 4.77
C PRO A 59 5.29 3.99 3.62
N LEU A 60 5.28 5.03 2.81
CA LEU A 60 6.40 5.37 1.93
C LEU A 60 7.30 6.34 2.69
N LEU A 61 8.60 6.01 2.74
CA LEU A 61 9.61 6.74 3.50
C LEU A 61 10.50 7.55 2.57
N ASP A 62 10.87 8.76 2.98
CA ASP A 62 11.82 9.59 2.27
C ASP A 62 13.28 9.16 2.52
N GLU A 63 14.23 9.90 1.95
CA GLU A 63 15.67 9.66 2.09
C GLU A 63 16.17 9.72 3.56
N HIS A 64 15.40 10.34 4.47
CA HIS A 64 15.70 10.43 5.88
C HIS A 64 14.96 9.37 6.72
N GLY A 65 14.18 8.50 6.07
CA GLY A 65 13.37 7.48 6.73
C GLY A 65 12.07 8.02 7.34
N LEU A 66 11.66 9.25 7.00
CA LEU A 66 10.41 9.83 7.47
C LEU A 66 9.25 9.49 6.54
N PRO A 67 8.06 9.15 7.06
CA PRO A 67 6.92 8.84 6.22
C PRO A 67 6.39 10.10 5.52
N TYR A 68 6.38 10.10 4.19
CA TYR A 68 5.79 11.18 3.37
C TYR A 68 4.42 10.80 2.80
N ASP A 69 4.13 9.50 2.68
CA ASP A 69 2.83 9.00 2.25
C ASP A 69 2.52 7.63 2.88
N ILE A 70 1.28 7.16 2.73
CA ILE A 70 0.85 5.83 3.17
C ILE A 70 0.01 5.12 2.11
N ILE A 71 0.35 3.86 1.87
CA ILE A 71 -0.40 2.99 0.95
C ILE A 71 -1.60 2.40 1.70
N CYS A 72 -2.76 2.47 1.08
CA CYS A 72 -4.00 1.86 1.56
C CYS A 72 -4.38 0.65 0.71
N GLY A 73 -4.78 -0.45 1.35
CA GLY A 73 -5.14 -1.71 0.71
C GLY A 73 -3.94 -2.58 0.33
N THR A 74 -4.22 -3.69 -0.34
CA THR A 74 -3.19 -4.58 -0.89
C THR A 74 -2.45 -3.87 -2.02
N PHE A 75 -1.13 -3.99 -2.03
CA PHE A 75 -0.27 -3.52 -3.11
C PHE A 75 0.73 -4.60 -3.48
N PHE A 76 1.47 -4.39 -4.56
CA PHE A 76 2.57 -5.27 -4.93
C PHE A 76 3.77 -4.48 -5.45
N VAL A 77 4.94 -5.11 -5.38
CA VAL A 77 6.17 -4.62 -6.00
C VAL A 77 6.40 -5.39 -7.29
N ALA A 78 6.66 -4.67 -8.38
CA ALA A 78 7.03 -5.23 -9.67
C ALA A 78 8.40 -4.69 -10.11
N GLY A 79 9.14 -5.49 -10.88
CA GLY A 79 10.34 -5.00 -11.56
C GLY A 79 9.95 -4.06 -12.70
N LEU A 80 10.90 -3.25 -13.17
CA LEU A 80 10.73 -2.41 -14.35
C LEU A 80 11.61 -2.91 -15.50
N GLY A 81 10.98 -3.19 -16.64
CA GLY A 81 11.64 -3.37 -17.91
C GLY A 81 11.87 -2.03 -18.63
N ALA A 82 12.14 -2.09 -19.93
CA ALA A 82 12.34 -0.88 -20.73
C ALA A 82 11.08 -0.02 -20.86
N GLU A 83 9.91 -0.65 -21.01
CA GLU A 83 8.63 0.04 -21.27
C GLU A 83 7.46 -0.48 -20.41
N ASP A 84 7.62 -1.64 -19.77
CA ASP A 84 6.56 -2.34 -19.05
C ASP A 84 7.03 -2.87 -17.68
N PHE A 85 6.08 -3.33 -16.86
CA PHE A 85 6.39 -4.10 -15.66
C PHE A 85 7.07 -5.43 -16.03
N ALA A 86 8.03 -5.83 -15.21
CA ALA A 86 8.81 -7.03 -15.35
C ALA A 86 8.77 -7.86 -14.06
N SER A 87 9.18 -9.12 -14.17
CA SER A 87 9.36 -9.99 -13.01
C SER A 87 10.48 -9.47 -12.13
N LEU A 88 10.27 -9.50 -10.81
CA LEU A 88 11.35 -9.30 -9.85
C LEU A 88 12.38 -10.43 -9.95
N THR A 89 13.65 -10.07 -9.78
CA THR A 89 14.71 -11.06 -9.52
C THR A 89 14.54 -11.63 -8.11
N ASP A 90 15.11 -12.81 -7.84
CA ASP A 90 15.04 -13.40 -6.49
C ASP A 90 15.74 -12.52 -5.44
N GLU A 91 16.80 -11.81 -5.83
CA GLU A 91 17.48 -10.82 -4.96
C GLU A 91 16.57 -9.63 -4.62
N GLN A 92 15.83 -9.10 -5.61
CA GLN A 92 14.86 -8.04 -5.37
C GLN A 92 13.73 -8.52 -4.46
N VAL A 93 13.21 -9.73 -4.67
CA VAL A 93 12.19 -10.33 -3.79
C VAL A 93 12.68 -10.38 -2.35
N GLN A 94 13.90 -10.89 -2.11
CA GLN A 94 14.48 -10.96 -0.77
C GLN A 94 14.67 -9.58 -0.14
N LYS A 95 15.21 -8.62 -0.89
CA LYS A 95 15.42 -7.24 -0.45
C LYS A 95 14.11 -6.58 -0.02
N TYR A 96 13.10 -6.56 -0.89
CA TYR A 96 11.84 -5.88 -0.58
C TYR A 96 10.99 -6.62 0.45
N LYS A 97 11.10 -7.94 0.52
CA LYS A 97 10.47 -8.70 1.61
C LYS A 97 11.05 -8.27 2.96
N ALA A 98 12.37 -8.16 3.09
CA ALA A 98 13.01 -7.70 4.32
C ALA A 98 12.57 -6.27 4.71
N ILE A 99 12.47 -5.36 3.73
CA ILE A 99 11.99 -3.98 3.95
C ILE A 99 10.55 -3.99 4.46
N PHE A 100 9.62 -4.61 3.72
CA PHE A 100 8.19 -4.50 4.02
C PHE A 100 7.70 -5.41 5.15
N ASP A 101 8.41 -6.47 5.51
CA ASP A 101 8.10 -7.26 6.71
C ASP A 101 8.56 -6.55 7.99
N SER A 102 9.62 -5.73 7.91
CA SER A 102 10.14 -4.99 9.08
C SER A 102 9.22 -3.86 9.55
N VAL A 103 8.25 -3.49 8.71
CA VAL A 103 7.28 -2.42 8.99
C VAL A 103 5.90 -3.05 9.02
N MET A 104 5.12 -2.87 10.07
CA MET A 104 3.68 -3.19 10.07
C MET A 104 2.90 -2.04 10.69
N VAL A 105 1.89 -1.56 9.97
CA VAL A 105 1.02 -0.48 10.46
C VAL A 105 -0.20 -1.11 11.14
N ILE A 106 -0.30 -0.93 12.45
CA ILE A 106 -1.48 -1.30 13.23
C ILE A 106 -2.28 -0.03 13.48
N SER A 107 -3.47 0.07 12.90
CA SER A 107 -4.37 1.19 13.16
C SER A 107 -4.97 1.06 14.57
N ALA A 108 -4.81 2.08 15.41
CA ALA A 108 -5.53 2.14 16.68
C ALA A 108 -7.03 2.45 16.40
N PRO A 109 -7.98 1.82 17.12
CA PRO A 109 -9.38 2.19 16.99
C PRO A 109 -9.55 3.66 17.40
N LYS A 110 -10.21 4.45 16.54
CA LYS A 110 -10.55 5.85 16.83
C LYS A 110 -11.44 5.86 18.08
N LYS A 111 -10.98 6.48 19.18
CA LYS A 111 -11.87 6.84 20.29
C LYS A 111 -12.89 7.83 19.77
N GLU A 112 -14.15 7.40 19.68
CA GLU A 112 -15.27 8.25 19.34
C GLU A 112 -15.38 9.39 20.37
N LYS A 113 -15.14 10.63 19.94
CA LYS A 113 -15.36 11.81 20.78
C LYS A 113 -16.87 12.07 20.85
N ASN A 114 -17.54 11.45 21.82
CA ASN A 114 -18.90 11.83 22.19
C ASN A 114 -18.88 13.30 22.66
N THR A 115 -19.24 14.22 21.77
CA THR A 115 -19.38 15.65 22.10
C THR A 115 -20.81 15.86 22.58
N PRO A 116 -21.06 16.29 23.83
CA PRO A 116 -22.41 16.54 24.29
C PRO A 116 -22.99 17.73 23.52
N GLN A 117 -24.01 17.49 22.70
CA GLN A 117 -24.82 18.56 22.14
C GLN A 117 -25.53 19.28 23.29
N ARG A 118 -25.06 20.48 23.61
CA ARG A 118 -25.78 21.41 24.49
C ARG A 118 -27.15 21.68 23.87
N ARG A 119 -28.20 21.12 24.47
CA ARG A 119 -29.57 21.54 24.25
C ARG A 119 -29.69 22.97 24.79
N THR A 120 -29.75 23.96 23.92
CA THR A 120 -30.26 25.29 24.29
C THR A 120 -31.78 25.22 24.24
N THR A 121 -32.41 24.97 25.39
CA THR A 121 -33.83 25.25 25.57
C THR A 121 -33.98 26.78 25.55
N HIS A 122 -34.50 27.31 24.45
CA HIS A 122 -35.20 28.60 24.48
C HIS A 122 -36.63 28.29 24.89
N GLU A 123 -37.01 28.69 26.11
CA GLU A 123 -38.41 28.83 26.48
C GLU A 123 -38.63 30.29 26.94
N ARG A 124 -39.84 30.76 26.63
CA ARG A 124 -40.26 32.14 26.36
C ARG A 124 -40.26 33.07 27.58
#